data_AF-A0A7X3VIC9-F1
#
_entry.id   AF-A0A7X3VIC9-F1
#
_cell.length_a   1.000
_cell.length_b   1.000
_cell.length_c   1.000
_cell.angle_alpha   90.00
_cell.angle_beta   90.00
_cell.angle_gamma   90.00
#
_symmetry.space_group_name_H-M   'P 1'
#
loop_
_entity.id
_entity.type
_entity.pdbx_description
1 polymer ?
#
loop_
_entity_poly.entity_id
_entity_poly.type
_entity_poly.pdbx_seq_one_letter_code
_entity_poly.pdbx_strand_id
1 'polypeptide(L)'
;MFTAIDAQTGKLLKQGRLQDAIDPYSASPVAADGKIYLASESGKVSVVRPGADWEVMTVNDLEEEIFATPALSDGKIFVRTAQGLYCFGK
;
A
#
# COMPACT_ATOMS: atom_id res chain seq x y z
N MET A 1 8.79 -2.86 -7.32
CA MET A 1 9.16 -4.08 -6.57
C MET A 1 8.86 -3.83 -5.11
N PHE A 2 8.19 -4.76 -4.43
CA PHE A 2 7.96 -4.70 -2.98
C PHE A 2 8.88 -5.70 -2.29
N THR A 3 9.55 -5.25 -1.23
CA THR A 3 10.69 -5.94 -0.64
C THR A 3 10.49 -6.02 0.87
N ALA A 4 10.65 -7.22 1.43
CA ALA A 4 10.83 -7.42 2.86
C ALA A 4 12.29 -7.74 3.15
N ILE A 5 12.85 -7.05 4.14
CA ILE A 5 14.19 -7.25 4.65
C ILE A 5 14.12 -7.48 6.16
N ASP A 6 15.06 -8.23 6.69
CA ASP A 6 15.27 -8.33 8.12
C ASP A 6 15.78 -6.99 8.66
N ALA A 7 15.08 -6.42 9.64
CA ALA A 7 15.34 -5.05 10.09
C ALA A 7 16.68 -4.90 10.85
N GLN A 8 17.21 -5.98 11.43
CA GLN A 8 18.46 -5.93 12.21
C GLN A 8 19.68 -6.12 11.31
N THR A 9 19.56 -7.02 10.33
CA THR A 9 20.69 -7.48 9.51
C THR A 9 20.67 -6.94 8.09
N GLY A 10 19.54 -6.40 7.63
CA GLY A 10 19.35 -5.97 6.23
C GLY A 10 19.22 -7.13 5.25
N LYS A 11 19.19 -8.39 5.72
CA LYS A 11 19.07 -9.57 4.86
C LYS A 11 17.76 -9.53 4.08
N LEU A 12 17.82 -9.77 2.77
CA LEU A 12 16.63 -9.93 1.94
C LEU A 12 15.83 -11.17 2.39
N LEU A 13 14.55 -10.98 2.70
CA LEU A 13 13.63 -12.06 3.07
C LEU A 13 12.78 -12.47 1.87
N LYS A 14 12.16 -11.49 1.21
CA LYS A 14 11.33 -11.70 0.02
C LYS A 14 11.34 -10.47 -0.86
N GLN A 15 11.39 -10.69 -2.17
CA GLN A 15 11.23 -9.64 -3.16
C GLN A 15 10.22 -10.09 -4.20
N GLY A 16 9.34 -9.20 -4.64
CA GLY A 16 8.36 -9.52 -5.65
C GLY A 16 7.58 -8.32 -6.15
N ARG A 17 6.56 -8.60 -6.94
CA ARG A 17 5.56 -7.61 -7.36
C ARG A 17 4.28 -7.86 -6.59
N LEU A 18 3.51 -6.80 -6.38
CA LEU A 18 2.15 -6.89 -5.83
C LEU A 18 1.27 -7.50 -6.92
N GLN A 19 0.97 -8.80 -6.80
CA GLN A 19 0.08 -9.49 -7.74
C GLN A 19 -1.27 -8.76 -7.80
N ASP A 20 -1.88 -8.75 -8.98
CA ASP A 20 -3.13 -8.04 -9.30
C ASP A 20 -3.07 -6.49 -9.19
N ALA A 21 -1.95 -5.94 -8.72
CA ALA A 21 -1.67 -4.51 -8.63
C ALA A 21 -0.28 -4.15 -9.18
N ILE A 22 0.15 -4.81 -10.26
CA ILE A 22 1.40 -4.46 -10.94
C ILE A 22 1.21 -3.13 -11.66
N ASP A 23 1.89 -2.10 -11.17
CA ASP A 23 1.73 -0.71 -11.62
C ASP A 23 2.93 0.14 -11.14
N PRO A 24 3.12 1.40 -11.59
CA PRO A 24 4.02 2.35 -10.94
C PRO A 24 3.51 2.78 -9.57
N TYR A 25 4.46 3.04 -8.66
CA TYR A 25 4.18 3.47 -7.29
C TYR A 25 5.10 4.64 -6.96
N SER A 26 4.53 5.84 -6.88
CA SER A 26 5.19 7.02 -6.33
C SER A 26 4.88 7.24 -4.85
N ALA A 27 3.73 6.74 -4.38
CA ALA A 27 3.35 6.80 -2.98
C ALA A 27 4.16 5.82 -2.11
N SER A 28 4.47 6.24 -0.88
CA SER A 28 5.13 5.37 0.09
C SER A 28 4.15 4.35 0.68
N PRO A 29 4.61 3.14 1.06
CA PRO A 29 3.79 2.22 1.84
C PRO A 29 3.52 2.78 3.24
N VAL A 30 2.32 2.56 3.77
CA VAL A 30 1.96 2.90 5.15
C VAL A 30 1.40 1.68 5.88
N ALA A 31 1.64 1.59 7.19
CA ALA A 31 1.23 0.43 7.99
C ALA A 31 0.33 0.84 9.17
N ALA A 32 -0.80 0.15 9.29
CA ALA A 32 -1.74 0.24 10.42
C ALA A 32 -2.63 -1.00 10.46
N ASP A 33 -3.28 -1.25 11.61
CA ASP A 33 -4.23 -2.36 11.78
C ASP A 33 -3.68 -3.74 11.34
N GLY A 34 -2.38 -3.96 11.58
CA GLY A 34 -1.67 -5.18 11.19
C GLY A 34 -1.54 -5.40 9.68
N LYS A 35 -1.68 -4.34 8.88
CA LYS A 35 -1.67 -4.37 7.40
C LYS A 35 -0.72 -3.31 6.85
N ILE A 36 -0.30 -3.49 5.62
CA ILE A 36 0.42 -2.49 4.82
C ILE A 36 -0.47 -2.07 3.66
N TYR A 37 -0.56 -0.77 3.40
CA TYR A 37 -1.32 -0.18 2.32
C TYR A 37 -0.37 0.46 1.32
N LEU A 38 -0.54 0.16 0.03
CA LEU A 38 0.23 0.78 -1.05
C LEU A 38 -0.74 1.32 -2.10
N ALA A 39 -0.57 2.58 -2.48
CA ALA A 39 -1.34 3.22 -3.55
C ALA A 39 -0.48 3.32 -4.81
N SER A 40 -1.00 2.81 -5.92
CA SER A 40 -0.37 2.91 -7.24
C SER A 40 -0.81 4.17 -7.98
N GLU A 41 -0.05 4.55 -8.99
CA GLU A 41 -0.32 5.76 -9.78
C GLU A 41 -1.64 5.68 -10.55
N SER A 42 -2.07 4.49 -11.01
CA SER A 42 -3.37 4.32 -11.68
C SER A 42 -4.58 4.28 -10.75
N GLY A 43 -4.38 4.34 -9.42
CA GLY A 43 -5.49 4.38 -8.46
C GLY A 43 -5.72 3.10 -7.66
N LYS A 44 -4.88 2.08 -7.83
CA LYS A 44 -5.02 0.81 -7.10
C LYS A 44 -4.45 0.94 -5.70
N VAL A 45 -5.26 0.61 -4.70
CA VAL A 45 -4.87 0.50 -3.28
C VAL A 45 -4.77 -0.97 -2.90
N SER A 46 -3.54 -1.47 -2.83
CA SER A 46 -3.21 -2.83 -2.37
C SER A 46 -3.17 -2.89 -0.86
N VAL A 47 -3.80 -3.91 -0.28
CA VAL A 47 -3.73 -4.22 1.14
C VAL A 47 -2.92 -5.51 1.31
N VAL A 48 -1.83 -5.43 2.06
CA VAL A 48 -0.83 -6.48 2.17
C VAL A 48 -0.74 -6.98 3.62
N ARG A 49 -0.73 -8.30 3.79
CA ARG A 49 -0.34 -8.92 5.06
C ARG A 49 1.17 -8.76 5.24
N PRO A 50 1.65 -8.16 6.34
CA PRO A 50 3.08 -7.98 6.57
C PRO A 50 3.76 -9.31 6.92
N GLY A 51 5.09 -9.37 6.70
CA GLY A 51 5.93 -10.50 7.08
C GLY A 51 6.97 -10.86 6.03
N ALA A 52 7.84 -11.83 6.35
CA ALA A 52 8.82 -12.39 5.41
C ALA A 52 8.13 -12.93 4.16
N ASP A 53 6.97 -13.57 4.33
CA ASP A 53 6.15 -14.13 3.25
C ASP A 53 4.96 -13.24 2.90
N TRP A 54 5.11 -11.92 2.98
CA TRP A 54 4.03 -10.96 2.73
C TRP A 54 3.12 -11.34 1.55
N GLU A 55 1.83 -11.05 1.67
CA GLU A 55 0.81 -11.51 0.73
C GLU A 55 -0.16 -10.37 0.42
N VAL A 56 -0.48 -10.16 -0.86
CA VAL A 56 -1.56 -9.24 -1.25
C VAL A 56 -2.88 -9.87 -0.84
N MET A 57 -3.60 -9.25 0.08
CA MET A 57 -4.89 -9.75 0.57
C MET A 57 -6.05 -9.27 -0.28
N THR A 58 -5.98 -8.02 -0.75
CA THR A 58 -6.98 -7.42 -1.64
C THR A 58 -6.40 -6.22 -2.36
N VAL A 59 -7.00 -5.87 -3.49
CA VAL A 59 -6.69 -4.69 -4.30
C VAL A 59 -8.01 -3.96 -4.53
N ASN A 60 -8.05 -2.69 -4.16
CA ASN A 60 -9.21 -1.83 -4.40
C ASN A 60 -8.85 -0.82 -5.48
N ASP A 61 -9.68 -0.68 -6.50
CA ASP A 61 -9.47 0.32 -7.54
C ASP A 61 -10.33 1.56 -7.23
N LEU A 62 -9.70 2.73 -7.12
CA LEU A 62 -10.41 4.00 -6.95
C LEU A 62 -10.73 4.67 -8.30
N GLU A 63 -10.35 4.05 -9.41
CA GLU A 63 -10.58 4.53 -10.79
C GLU A 63 -10.04 5.95 -11.03
N GLU A 64 -9.01 6.34 -10.28
CA GLU A 64 -8.49 7.70 -10.25
C GLU A 64 -7.03 7.73 -9.82
N GLU A 65 -6.21 8.59 -10.45
CA GLU A 65 -4.78 8.64 -10.18
C GLU A 65 -4.44 9.00 -8.72
N ILE A 66 -3.45 8.31 -8.15
CA ILE A 66 -2.96 8.55 -6.78
C ILE A 66 -1.45 8.71 -6.78
N PHE A 67 -0.99 9.92 -6.44
CA PHE A 67 0.44 10.21 -6.27
C PHE A 67 0.83 10.45 -4.81
N ALA A 68 -0.14 10.70 -3.94
CA ALA A 68 0.07 11.01 -2.55
C ALA A 68 0.15 9.74 -1.69
N THR A 69 1.03 9.76 -0.69
CA THR A 69 1.06 8.72 0.35
C THR A 69 -0.21 8.79 1.18
N PRO A 70 -0.98 7.68 1.35
CA PRO A 70 -2.16 7.68 2.21
C PRO A 70 -1.83 8.12 3.64
N ALA A 71 -2.69 8.93 4.25
CA ALA A 71 -2.52 9.38 5.62
C ALA A 71 -3.37 8.52 6.58
N LEU A 72 -2.86 8.25 7.78
CA LEU A 72 -3.51 7.42 8.78
C LEU A 72 -3.76 8.27 10.04
N SER A 73 -5.03 8.41 10.46
CA SER A 73 -5.40 9.11 11.70
C SER A 73 -6.73 8.58 12.24
N ASP A 74 -6.85 8.45 13.56
CA ASP A 74 -8.11 8.16 14.26
C ASP A 74 -8.93 7.00 13.68
N GLY A 75 -8.24 5.88 13.41
CA GLY A 75 -8.84 4.67 12.83
C GLY A 75 -9.25 4.79 11.37
N LYS A 76 -8.82 5.86 10.68
CA LYS A 76 -9.16 6.17 9.30
C LYS A 76 -7.92 6.22 8.41
N ILE A 77 -8.12 5.88 7.15
CA ILE A 77 -7.17 6.07 6.05
C ILE A 77 -7.74 7.13 5.10
N PHE A 78 -6.90 8.13 4.80
CA PHE A 78 -7.20 9.21 3.89
C PHE A 78 -6.39 9.03 2.62
N VAL A 79 -7.06 8.97 1.47
CA VAL A 79 -6.43 8.78 0.16
C VAL A 79 -6.71 10.00 -0.70
N ARG A 80 -5.66 10.76 -1.01
CA ARG A 80 -5.72 11.90 -1.91
C ARG A 80 -5.52 11.40 -3.34
N THR A 81 -6.59 11.45 -4.13
CA THR A 81 -6.56 11.24 -5.58
C THR A 81 -6.33 12.57 -6.30
N ALA A 82 -6.22 12.55 -7.63
CA ALA A 82 -6.05 13.74 -8.46
C ALA A 82 -7.12 14.82 -8.19
N GLN A 83 -8.38 14.41 -8.09
CA GLN A 83 -9.59 15.23 -7.99
C GLN A 83 -10.23 15.18 -6.60
N GLY A 84 -9.89 14.21 -5.76
CA GLY A 84 -10.63 13.93 -4.53
C GLY A 84 -9.78 13.64 -3.30
N LEU A 85 -10.44 13.65 -2.15
CA LEU A 85 -9.93 13.11 -0.89
C LEU A 85 -10.95 12.13 -0.34
N TYR A 86 -10.60 10.85 -0.34
CA TYR A 86 -11.43 9.78 0.21
C TYR A 86 -11.03 9.49 1.66
N CYS A 87 -11.99 9.07 2.46
CA CYS A 87 -11.79 8.67 3.85
C CYS A 87 -12.44 7.32 4.07
N PHE A 88 -11.65 6.32 4.48
CA PHE A 88 -12.14 4.98 4.83
C PHE A 88 -11.84 4.69 6.30
N GLY A 89 -12.78 4.02 6.97
CA GLY A 89 -12.73 3.77 8.41
C GLY A 89 -14.11 3.94 9.03
N LYS A 90 -14.33 3.37 10.23
CA LYS A 90 -15.57 3.55 10.99
C LYS A 90 -15.39 4.61 12.08
#